data_AF-A0AAW8UAW8-F1
#
_entry.id   AF-A0AAW8UAW8-F1
#
_cell.length_a   1.000
_cell.length_b   1.000
_cell.length_c   1.000
_cell.angle_alpha   90.00
_cell.angle_beta   90.00
_cell.angle_gamma   90.00
#
_symmetry.space_group_name_H-M   'P 1'
#
loop_
_entity.id
_entity.type
_entity.pdbx_description
1 polymer ?
#
loop_
_entity_poly.entity_id
_entity_poly.type
_entity_poly.pdbx_seq_one_letter_code
_entity_poly.pdbx_strand_id
1 'polypeptide(L)'
;MSYEEKDWIMRQIKQLAVGLGKMLGRDSLKEMINLELSASEKLTDEEIDTILLLVDVEEKIEIKQIKDEEISQKVGISRERLTDILIDYSLVTETEKKCLTEFIEKTE
;
A
#
# COMPACT_ATOMS: atom_id res chain seq x y z
N MET A 1 -4.49 21.02 -0.26
CA MET A 1 -3.71 20.00 0.45
C MET A 1 -2.29 20.08 -0.07
N SER A 2 -1.34 20.38 0.81
CA SER A 2 0.08 20.22 0.50
C SER A 2 0.37 18.74 0.27
N TYR A 3 1.35 18.41 -0.57
CA TYR A 3 1.81 17.03 -0.77
C TYR A 3 2.17 16.37 0.57
N GLU A 4 2.71 17.15 1.51
CA GLU A 4 3.11 16.66 2.85
C GLU A 4 1.92 16.25 3.73
N GLU A 5 0.80 16.97 3.67
CA GLU A 5 -0.42 16.63 4.43
C GLU A 5 -1.04 15.34 3.91
N LYS A 6 -1.00 15.17 2.58
CA LYS A 6 -1.50 14.00 1.88
C LYS A 6 -0.67 12.75 2.21
N ASP A 7 0.65 12.87 2.20
CA ASP A 7 1.57 11.80 2.56
C ASP A 7 1.41 11.40 4.04
N TRP A 8 1.19 12.37 4.93
CA TRP A 8 0.93 12.09 6.35
C TRP A 8 -0.35 11.29 6.55
N ILE A 9 -1.45 11.69 5.91
CA ILE A 9 -2.74 10.98 5.94
C ILE A 9 -2.58 9.54 5.41
N MET A 10 -1.91 9.38 4.27
CA MET A 10 -1.72 8.07 3.67
C MET A 10 -0.88 7.14 4.57
N ARG A 11 0.15 7.66 5.24
CA ARG A 11 0.91 6.90 6.25
C ARG A 11 0.03 6.44 7.41
N GLN A 12 -0.84 7.30 7.93
CA GLN A 12 -1.75 6.92 9.03
C GLN A 12 -2.73 5.82 8.59
N ILE A 13 -3.27 5.94 7.39
CA ILE A 13 -4.19 4.95 6.82
C ILE A 13 -3.49 3.62 6.60
N LYS A 14 -2.26 3.64 6.10
CA LYS A 14 -1.47 2.42 5.95
C LYS A 14 -1.18 1.77 7.29
N GLN A 15 -0.79 2.54 8.31
CA GLN A 15 -0.56 1.99 9.65
C GLN A 15 -1.82 1.39 10.26
N LEU A 16 -2.98 2.01 10.03
CA LEU A 16 -4.28 1.44 10.39
C LEU A 16 -4.55 0.15 9.61
N ALA A 17 -4.31 0.14 8.30
CA ALA A 17 -4.48 -1.04 7.44
C ALA A 17 -3.58 -2.20 7.85
N VAL A 18 -2.32 -1.95 8.22
CA VAL A 18 -1.38 -2.97 8.70
C VAL A 18 -1.76 -3.43 10.13
N GLY A 19 -2.09 -2.50 11.02
CA GLY A 19 -2.49 -2.80 12.41
C GLY A 19 -3.83 -3.54 12.51
N LEU A 20 -4.72 -3.34 11.53
CA LEU A 20 -6.03 -3.98 11.41
C LEU A 20 -6.06 -5.04 10.31
N GLY A 21 -4.93 -5.30 9.64
CA GLY A 21 -4.77 -6.06 8.40
C GLY A 21 -5.19 -7.53 8.48
N LYS A 22 -5.64 -7.97 9.64
CA LYS A 22 -6.28 -9.28 9.82
C LYS A 22 -7.78 -9.29 9.59
N MET A 23 -8.46 -8.15 9.44
CA MET A 23 -9.93 -8.13 9.53
C MET A 23 -10.69 -7.17 8.59
N LEU A 24 -10.04 -6.21 7.92
CA LEU A 24 -10.75 -5.17 7.16
C LEU A 24 -10.55 -5.32 5.65
N GLY A 25 -11.63 -5.65 4.95
CA GLY A 25 -11.68 -5.61 3.49
C GLY A 25 -11.77 -4.18 2.95
N ARG A 26 -11.65 -4.05 1.62
CA ARG A 26 -11.72 -2.78 0.84
C ARG A 26 -12.77 -1.80 1.35
N ASP A 27 -14.00 -2.25 1.55
CA ASP A 27 -15.12 -1.41 1.99
C ASP A 27 -14.93 -0.86 3.41
N SER A 28 -14.38 -1.65 4.33
CA SER A 28 -14.15 -1.23 5.71
C SER A 28 -13.00 -0.23 5.83
N LEU A 29 -11.95 -0.43 5.03
CA LEU A 29 -10.85 0.53 4.90
C LEU A 29 -11.36 1.85 4.31
N LYS A 30 -12.18 1.78 3.25
CA LYS A 30 -12.82 2.94 2.63
C LYS A 30 -13.74 3.69 3.59
N GLU A 31 -14.51 3.00 4.42
CA GLU A 31 -15.33 3.63 5.46
C GLU A 31 -14.48 4.28 6.55
N MET A 32 -13.42 3.63 7.04
CA MET A 32 -12.53 4.21 8.05
C MET A 32 -11.80 5.47 7.54
N ILE A 33 -11.30 5.43 6.32
CA ILE A 33 -10.68 6.59 5.66
C ILE A 33 -11.67 7.73 5.54
N ASN A 34 -12.92 7.44 5.16
CA ASN A 34 -13.98 8.47 5.09
C ASN A 34 -14.42 9.00 6.47
N LEU A 35 -14.22 8.23 7.55
CA LEU A 35 -14.56 8.64 8.91
C LEU A 35 -13.48 9.55 9.53
N GLU A 36 -12.19 9.28 9.25
CA GLU A 36 -11.06 10.04 9.78
C GLU A 36 -10.73 11.30 8.95
N LEU A 37 -11.13 11.34 7.67
CA LEU A 37 -10.84 12.46 6.77
C LEU A 37 -12.02 13.41 6.60
N SER A 38 -11.75 14.71 6.70
CA SER A 38 -12.71 15.75 6.38
C SER A 38 -13.18 15.60 4.92
N ALA A 39 -14.39 16.06 4.59
CA ALA A 39 -14.96 15.90 3.23
C ALA A 39 -14.09 16.43 2.08
N SER A 40 -13.13 17.32 2.36
CA SER A 40 -12.13 17.88 1.44
C SER A 40 -10.83 17.07 1.32
N GLU A 41 -10.67 16.02 2.12
CA GLU A 41 -9.44 15.23 2.26
C GLU A 41 -9.59 13.79 1.75
N LYS A 42 -10.75 13.46 1.20
CA LYS A 42 -11.07 12.12 0.69
C LYS A 42 -10.06 11.68 -0.37
N LEU A 43 -9.40 10.55 -0.10
CA LEU A 43 -8.60 9.83 -1.09
C LEU A 43 -9.46 9.42 -2.28
N THR A 44 -8.88 9.42 -3.48
CA THR A 44 -9.57 8.88 -4.66
C THR A 44 -9.63 7.36 -4.58
N ASP A 45 -10.55 6.75 -5.33
CA ASP A 45 -10.66 5.29 -5.41
C ASP A 45 -9.33 4.64 -5.84
N GLU A 46 -8.61 5.27 -6.77
CA GLU A 46 -7.30 4.80 -7.24
C GLU A 46 -6.22 4.81 -6.14
N GLU A 47 -6.27 5.79 -5.24
CA GLU A 47 -5.35 5.88 -4.11
C GLU A 47 -5.65 4.80 -3.08
N ILE A 48 -6.94 4.55 -2.81
CA ILE A 48 -7.37 3.48 -1.91
C ILE A 48 -6.99 2.12 -2.49
N ASP A 49 -7.19 1.89 -3.79
CA ASP A 49 -6.77 0.65 -4.46
C ASP A 49 -5.25 0.47 -4.41
N THR A 50 -4.49 1.56 -4.44
CA THR A 50 -3.03 1.50 -4.30
C THR A 50 -2.63 1.13 -2.87
N ILE A 51 -3.29 1.67 -1.84
CA ILE A 51 -3.07 1.26 -0.44
C ILE A 51 -3.32 -0.24 -0.28
N LEU A 52 -4.46 -0.72 -0.79
CA LEU A 52 -4.84 -2.13 -0.68
C LEU A 52 -3.84 -3.05 -1.36
N LEU A 53 -3.39 -2.70 -2.56
CA LEU A 53 -2.34 -3.44 -3.26
C LEU A 53 -1.05 -3.54 -2.43
N LEU A 54 -0.64 -2.45 -1.78
CA LEU A 54 0.57 -2.46 -0.94
C LEU A 54 0.38 -3.36 0.29
N VAL A 55 -0.79 -3.32 0.92
CA VAL A 55 -1.13 -4.21 2.05
C VAL A 55 -1.09 -5.67 1.62
N ASP A 56 -1.70 -6.01 0.48
CA ASP A 56 -1.66 -7.39 -0.07
C ASP A 56 -0.21 -7.83 -0.33
N VAL A 57 0.65 -6.93 -0.83
CA VAL A 57 2.06 -7.23 -1.08
C VAL A 57 2.79 -7.49 0.23
N GLU A 58 2.63 -6.63 1.24
CA GLU A 58 3.22 -6.83 2.57
C GLU A 58 2.77 -8.15 3.21
N GLU A 59 1.47 -8.45 3.15
CA GLU A 59 0.93 -9.71 3.66
C GLU A 59 1.56 -10.91 2.95
N LYS A 60 1.69 -10.85 1.62
CA LYS A 60 2.22 -11.98 0.84
C LYS A 60 3.71 -12.21 1.09
N ILE A 61 4.46 -11.13 1.33
CA ILE A 61 5.87 -11.22 1.77
C ILE A 61 5.94 -11.91 3.13
N GLU A 62 5.09 -11.51 4.09
CA GLU A 62 5.07 -12.06 5.44
C GLU A 62 4.69 -13.55 5.44
N ILE A 63 3.58 -13.92 4.79
CA ILE A 63 3.07 -15.30 4.73
C ILE A 63 4.09 -16.23 4.06
N LYS A 64 4.69 -15.78 2.95
CA LYS A 64 5.65 -16.61 2.21
C LYS A 64 7.09 -16.48 2.71
N GLN A 65 7.32 -15.69 3.76
CA GLN A 65 8.65 -15.40 4.30
C GLN A 65 9.66 -14.98 3.21
N ILE A 66 9.19 -14.18 2.24
CA ILE A 66 10.02 -13.70 1.15
C ILE A 66 11.02 -12.69 1.72
N LYS A 67 12.30 -12.87 1.46
CA LYS A 67 13.32 -11.91 1.91
C LYS A 67 13.28 -10.65 1.06
N ASP A 68 13.64 -9.51 1.64
CA ASP A 68 13.74 -8.21 0.96
C ASP A 68 14.53 -8.27 -0.36
N GLU A 69 15.61 -9.06 -0.38
CA GLU A 69 16.47 -9.24 -1.56
C GLU A 69 15.77 -10.01 -2.68
N GLU A 70 14.91 -10.97 -2.32
CA GLU A 70 14.16 -11.79 -3.27
C GLU A 70 12.96 -11.04 -3.84
N ILE A 71 12.29 -10.21 -3.04
CA ILE A 71 11.19 -9.41 -3.57
C ILE A 71 11.71 -8.38 -4.57
N SER A 72 12.81 -7.67 -4.27
CA SER A 72 13.39 -6.70 -5.20
C SER A 72 13.67 -7.31 -6.58
N GLN A 73 14.14 -8.56 -6.62
CA GLN A 73 14.32 -9.30 -7.87
C GLN A 73 13.01 -9.75 -8.53
N LYS A 74 12.01 -10.15 -7.74
CA LYS A 74 10.71 -10.63 -8.25
C LYS A 74 9.84 -9.54 -8.85
N VAL A 75 9.80 -8.35 -8.24
CA VAL A 75 9.05 -7.19 -8.75
C VAL A 75 9.89 -6.29 -9.67
N GLY A 76 11.22 -6.43 -9.66
CA GLY A 76 12.10 -5.59 -10.47
C GLY A 76 12.19 -4.14 -9.98
N ILE A 77 11.88 -3.90 -8.71
CA ILE A 77 11.95 -2.59 -8.04
C ILE A 77 13.14 -2.64 -7.06
N SER A 78 13.94 -1.57 -6.98
CA SER A 78 15.08 -1.53 -6.05
C SER A 78 14.62 -1.64 -4.60
N ARG A 79 15.47 -2.22 -3.74
CA ARG A 79 15.16 -2.37 -2.30
C ARG A 79 14.87 -1.03 -1.62
N GLU A 80 15.64 0.00 -1.96
CA GLU A 80 15.42 1.36 -1.46
C GLU A 80 14.04 1.86 -1.85
N ARG A 81 13.66 1.71 -3.12
CA ARG A 81 12.34 2.15 -3.61
C ARG A 81 11.19 1.33 -3.02
N LEU A 82 11.39 0.03 -2.81
CA LEU A 82 10.41 -0.80 -2.09
C LEU A 82 10.25 -0.36 -0.64
N THR A 83 11.32 0.04 0.02
CA THR A 83 11.26 0.61 1.37
C THR A 83 10.46 1.91 1.35
N ASP A 84 10.72 2.80 0.39
CA ASP A 84 9.99 4.07 0.25
C ASP A 84 8.48 3.84 0.02
N ILE A 85 8.12 2.79 -0.71
CA ILE A 85 6.72 2.49 -1.06
C ILE A 85 6.03 1.71 0.08
N LEU A 86 6.66 0.67 0.61
CA LEU A 86 6.09 -0.27 1.58
C LEU A 86 6.23 0.20 3.03
N ILE A 87 7.21 1.04 3.37
CA ILE A 87 7.37 1.53 4.75
C ILE A 87 6.98 3.00 4.83
N ASP A 88 7.59 3.84 3.98
CA ASP A 88 7.40 5.29 4.04
C ASP A 88 6.17 5.82 3.29
N TYR A 89 5.46 4.93 2.59
CA TYR A 89 4.30 5.24 1.77
C TYR A 89 4.57 6.43 0.84
N SER A 90 5.31 6.16 -0.23
CA SER A 90 5.46 7.08 -1.36
C SER A 90 4.51 6.72 -2.49
N LEU A 91 4.10 7.72 -3.26
CA LEU A 91 3.28 7.52 -4.45
C LEU A 91 3.91 6.49 -5.39
N VAL A 92 3.13 5.46 -5.70
CA VAL A 92 3.51 4.36 -6.59
C VAL A 92 3.28 4.81 -8.02
N THR A 93 4.28 4.65 -8.88
CA THR A 93 4.11 4.90 -10.32
C THR A 93 3.28 3.79 -10.96
N GLU A 94 2.65 4.07 -12.10
CA GLU A 94 1.87 3.07 -12.86
C GLU A 94 2.69 1.81 -13.19
N THR A 95 3.98 1.98 -13.51
CA THR A 95 4.91 0.86 -13.76
C THR A 95 5.09 0.01 -12.50
N GLU A 96 5.34 0.65 -11.36
CA GLU A 96 5.54 -0.04 -10.08
C GLU A 96 4.25 -0.74 -9.63
N LYS A 97 3.09 -0.09 -9.80
CA LYS A 97 1.78 -0.64 -9.51
C LYS A 97 1.56 -1.94 -10.30
N LYS A 98 1.84 -1.91 -11.61
CA LYS A 98 1.76 -3.10 -12.45
C LYS A 98 2.69 -4.22 -11.99
N CYS A 99 3.95 -3.90 -11.67
CA CYS A 99 4.91 -4.89 -11.16
C CYS A 99 4.43 -5.55 -9.86
N LEU A 100 3.88 -4.76 -8.94
CA LEU A 100 3.34 -5.24 -7.66
C LEU A 100 2.10 -6.10 -7.86
N THR A 101 1.19 -5.72 -8.76
CA THR A 101 0.01 -6.53 -9.11
C THR A 101 0.42 -7.87 -9.73
N GLU A 102 1.34 -7.87 -10.70
CA GLU A 102 1.84 -9.11 -11.30
C GLU A 102 2.51 -10.02 -10.26
N PHE A 103 3.17 -9.45 -9.26
CA PHE A 103 3.74 -10.21 -8.16
C PHE A 103 2.66 -10.89 -7.32
N ILE A 104 1.56 -10.20 -7.00
CA ILE A 104 0.43 -10.82 -6.30
C ILE A 104 -0.16 -11.96 -7.13
N GLU A 105 -0.49 -11.73 -8.40
CA GLU A 105 -1.15 -12.72 -9.27
C GLU A 105 -0.27 -13.96 -9.51
N LYS A 106 1.04 -13.80 -9.74
CA LYS A 106 1.98 -14.93 -9.94
C LYS A 106 2.26 -15.71 -8.66
N THR A 107 1.87 -15.17 -7.52
CA THR A 107 2.17 -15.71 -6.20
C THR A 107 0.90 -16.26 -5.53
N GLU A 108 -0.28 -16.17 -6.15
CA GLU A 108 -1.45 -17.01 -5.78
C GLU A 108 -1.23 -18.47 -6.19
#